data_AF-A0A158PAV7-F1
#
_entry.id   AF-A0A158PAV7-F1
#
_cell.length_a   1.000
_cell.length_b   1.000
_cell.length_c   1.000
_cell.angle_alpha   90.00
_cell.angle_beta   90.00
_cell.angle_gamma   90.00
#
_symmetry.space_group_name_H-M   'P 1'
#
loop_
_entity.id
_entity.type
_entity.pdbx_description
1 polymer ?
#
loop_
_entity_poly.entity_id
_entity_poly.type
_entity_poly.pdbx_seq_one_letter_code
_entity_poly.pdbx_strand_id
1 'polypeptide(L)'
;MVEKATSYNFTEQLDATELDTIKEAMKRIERNTCIRFRKRTSEADYIDIQNERGEGCYTSVGRLTGSSVLMLEAGEHSTCVVTEIVQHELLHVIGLWHEHMRYDRDKYIRVNYRNILPGERSQFDIVSRKESTLYNIPYDYKSVMHYGKTAFARPGTVTMETLDPRYTNVIGKQTDASSSDYKKVCNIYDCKVCNSGITREDDGNTDSWKPGPNPIPEPEPSVDKECSDKLTNVCRTVKQLGVLDCNYDYAKTFCCATCNAGESGGPDVYYNDH
;
A
#
# COMPACT_ATOMS: atom_id res chain seq x y z
N MET A 1 -9.01 -21.98 15.74
CA MET A 1 -9.33 -20.54 15.75
C MET A 1 -8.08 -19.84 15.24
N VAL A 2 -8.11 -19.26 14.03
CA VAL A 2 -6.94 -18.52 13.53
C VAL A 2 -6.75 -17.32 14.45
N GLU A 3 -5.61 -17.26 15.10
CA GLU A 3 -5.29 -16.21 16.05
C GLU A 3 -5.23 -14.88 15.29
N LYS A 4 -6.18 -13.98 15.54
CA LYS A 4 -6.19 -12.61 14.99
C LYS A 4 -5.29 -11.69 15.82
N ALA A 5 -4.20 -12.27 16.35
CA ALA A 5 -3.23 -11.59 17.16
C ALA A 5 -1.99 -11.26 16.31
N THR A 6 -1.57 -10.01 16.42
CA THR A 6 -0.33 -9.53 15.85
C THR A 6 0.67 -9.41 16.99
N SER A 7 1.63 -10.34 17.04
CA SER A 7 2.67 -10.33 18.05
C SER A 7 3.71 -9.27 17.73
N TYR A 8 4.16 -8.51 18.72
CA TYR A 8 5.14 -7.43 18.53
C TYR A 8 6.24 -7.43 19.59
N ASN A 9 7.41 -6.93 19.22
CA ASN A 9 8.55 -6.68 20.10
C ASN A 9 9.06 -5.24 19.94
N PHE A 10 9.79 -4.73 20.94
CA PHE A 10 10.55 -3.47 20.83
C PHE A 10 12.03 -3.80 20.90
N THR A 11 12.82 -3.37 19.92
CA THR A 11 14.27 -3.64 19.88
C THR A 11 15.10 -2.46 20.40
N GLU A 12 14.55 -1.23 20.42
CA GLU A 12 15.26 -0.03 20.85
C GLU A 12 14.56 0.72 21.99
N GLN A 13 15.28 1.67 22.62
CA GLN A 13 14.77 2.46 23.73
C GLN A 13 13.78 3.52 23.23
N LEU A 14 12.50 3.17 23.24
CA LEU A 14 11.40 4.13 23.22
C LEU A 14 11.16 4.66 24.63
N ASP A 15 10.91 5.95 24.77
CA ASP A 15 10.53 6.55 26.04
C ASP A 15 9.08 6.18 26.43
N ALA A 16 8.68 6.54 27.67
CA ALA A 16 7.34 6.20 28.17
C ALA A 16 6.20 6.84 27.35
N THR A 17 6.41 8.06 26.85
CA THR A 17 5.42 8.81 26.05
C THR A 17 5.26 8.19 24.67
N GLU A 18 6.36 7.79 24.06
CA GLU A 18 6.40 7.09 22.77
C GLU A 18 5.70 5.73 22.87
N LEU A 19 6.00 4.96 23.92
CA LEU A 19 5.35 3.69 24.19
C LEU A 19 3.84 3.85 24.42
N ASP A 20 3.42 4.90 25.12
CA ASP A 20 2.00 5.17 25.35
C ASP A 20 1.27 5.60 24.08
N THR A 21 1.94 6.34 23.20
CA THR A 21 1.42 6.71 21.88
C THR A 21 1.21 5.48 21.00
N ILE A 22 2.19 4.57 20.96
CA ILE A 22 2.09 3.32 20.21
C ILE A 22 0.95 2.44 20.76
N LYS A 23 0.86 2.32 22.08
CA LYS A 23 -0.23 1.55 22.72
C LYS A 23 -1.60 2.18 22.47
N GLU A 24 -1.72 3.50 22.41
CA GLU A 24 -3.00 4.14 22.10
C GLU A 24 -3.42 3.88 20.64
N ALA A 25 -2.48 3.97 19.69
CA ALA A 25 -2.74 3.58 18.30
C ALA A 25 -3.22 2.12 18.19
N MET A 26 -2.53 1.19 18.87
CA MET A 26 -2.96 -0.20 18.96
C MET A 26 -4.39 -0.32 19.54
N LYS A 27 -4.68 0.34 20.66
CA LYS A 27 -6.00 0.31 21.31
C LYS A 27 -7.12 0.82 20.40
N ARG A 28 -6.88 1.85 19.59
CA ARG A 28 -7.89 2.37 18.65
C ARG A 28 -8.27 1.33 17.61
N ILE A 29 -7.31 0.61 17.05
CA ILE A 29 -7.55 -0.51 16.14
C ILE A 29 -8.27 -1.66 16.86
N GLU A 30 -7.84 -2.01 18.08
CA GLU A 30 -8.46 -3.08 18.87
C GLU A 30 -9.92 -2.80 19.25
N ARG A 31 -10.26 -1.54 19.54
CA ARG A 31 -11.64 -1.10 19.86
C ARG A 31 -12.56 -1.17 18.63
N ASN A 32 -12.02 -0.92 17.44
CA ASN A 32 -12.81 -0.82 16.21
C ASN A 32 -12.81 -2.08 15.36
N THR A 33 -11.99 -3.07 15.71
CA THR A 33 -11.85 -4.32 14.94
C THR A 33 -11.68 -5.52 15.88
N CYS A 34 -11.52 -6.70 15.30
CA CYS A 34 -11.19 -7.91 16.03
C CYS A 34 -9.68 -8.23 16.08
N ILE A 35 -8.82 -7.34 15.58
CA ILE A 35 -7.36 -7.47 15.68
C ILE A 35 -6.91 -7.21 17.10
N ARG A 36 -5.93 -7.96 17.61
CA ARG A 36 -5.35 -7.78 18.95
C ARG A 36 -3.84 -7.72 18.86
N PHE A 37 -3.21 -6.77 19.53
CA PHE A 37 -1.75 -6.68 19.60
C PHE A 37 -1.27 -7.34 20.88
N ARG A 38 -0.32 -8.26 20.75
CA ARG A 38 0.23 -9.02 21.88
C ARG A 38 1.74 -8.84 21.93
N LYS A 39 2.28 -8.59 23.11
CA LYS A 39 3.73 -8.63 23.27
C LYS A 39 4.20 -10.05 22.97
N ARG A 40 5.17 -10.16 22.05
CA ARG A 40 5.73 -11.44 21.64
C ARG A 40 6.34 -12.18 22.83
N THR A 41 6.17 -13.49 22.81
CA THR A 41 6.82 -14.44 23.73
C THR A 41 7.73 -15.40 22.98
N SER A 42 7.19 -16.14 22.01
CA SER A 42 7.87 -17.22 21.28
C SER A 42 7.39 -17.37 19.83
N GLU A 43 6.46 -16.51 19.41
CA GLU A 43 5.87 -16.53 18.08
C GLU A 43 6.95 -16.34 17.01
N ALA A 44 6.91 -17.19 15.98
CA ALA A 44 7.86 -17.18 14.89
C ALA A 44 7.71 -15.93 14.02
N ASP A 45 6.46 -15.59 13.67
CA ASP A 45 6.18 -14.34 12.97
C ASP A 45 5.72 -13.25 13.94
N TYR A 46 6.34 -12.08 13.83
CA TYR A 46 6.07 -10.94 14.68
C TYR A 46 6.55 -9.64 14.04
N ILE A 47 5.98 -8.53 14.51
CA ILE A 47 6.46 -7.19 14.19
C ILE A 47 7.58 -6.82 15.14
N ASP A 48 8.73 -6.43 14.60
CA ASP A 48 9.77 -5.79 15.39
C ASP A 48 9.66 -4.27 15.25
N ILE A 49 9.26 -3.61 16.33
CA ILE A 49 9.10 -2.16 16.39
C ILE A 49 10.44 -1.53 16.74
N GLN A 50 10.94 -0.70 15.83
CA GLN A 50 12.28 -0.09 15.86
C GLN A 50 12.18 1.44 15.78
N ASN A 51 13.22 2.12 16.24
CA ASN A 51 13.34 3.58 16.31
C ASN A 51 14.77 3.99 15.92
N GLU A 52 15.13 3.73 14.66
CA GLU A 52 16.45 4.02 14.14
C GLU A 52 16.48 5.43 13.50
N ARG A 53 17.51 6.21 13.85
CA ARG A 53 17.67 7.58 13.38
C ARG A 53 17.99 7.63 11.89
N GLY A 54 17.26 8.45 11.14
CA GLY A 54 17.45 8.69 9.71
C GLY A 54 16.72 7.72 8.79
N GLU A 55 15.95 6.78 9.34
CA GLU A 55 15.21 5.76 8.60
C GLU A 55 13.77 6.19 8.25
N GLY A 56 13.20 7.15 8.99
CA GLY A 56 11.82 7.60 8.82
C GLY A 56 10.78 6.61 9.34
N CYS A 57 9.63 6.54 8.65
CA CYS A 57 8.53 5.64 8.99
C CYS A 57 8.27 4.69 7.82
N TYR A 58 8.32 3.39 8.06
CA TYR A 58 7.95 2.40 7.05
C TYR A 58 7.68 1.02 7.64
N THR A 59 6.95 0.22 6.87
CA THR A 59 6.83 -1.22 7.08
C THR A 59 6.42 -1.93 5.79
N SER A 60 6.35 -3.26 5.84
CA SER A 60 5.80 -4.08 4.75
C SER A 60 4.28 -4.23 4.89
N VAL A 61 3.59 -4.41 3.77
CA VAL A 61 2.14 -4.62 3.79
C VAL A 61 1.79 -6.08 4.06
N GLY A 62 1.02 -6.32 5.11
CA GLY A 62 0.54 -7.65 5.51
C GLY A 62 1.51 -8.42 6.40
N ARG A 63 1.07 -9.61 6.84
CA ARG A 63 1.87 -10.50 7.69
C ARG A 63 2.90 -11.26 6.85
N LEU A 64 4.18 -10.95 7.06
CA LEU A 64 5.30 -11.70 6.52
C LEU A 64 5.66 -12.89 7.42
N THR A 65 6.38 -13.87 6.87
CA THR A 65 6.94 -14.98 7.63
C THR A 65 8.20 -14.54 8.38
N GLY A 66 8.33 -14.90 9.66
CA GLY A 66 9.44 -14.44 10.51
C GLY A 66 9.25 -13.01 11.04
N SER A 67 10.35 -12.33 11.33
CA SER A 67 10.30 -10.94 11.81
C SER A 67 10.11 -9.94 10.67
N SER A 68 9.16 -9.02 10.82
CA SER A 68 9.00 -7.86 9.93
C SER A 68 9.22 -6.56 10.71
N VAL A 69 9.97 -5.62 10.14
CA VAL A 69 10.26 -4.33 10.77
C VAL A 69 9.07 -3.38 10.65
N LEU A 70 8.75 -2.71 11.76
CA LEU A 70 7.94 -1.50 11.81
C LEU A 70 8.84 -0.37 12.31
N MET A 71 9.35 0.43 11.38
CA MET A 71 10.23 1.54 11.71
C MET A 71 9.39 2.74 12.11
N LEU A 72 9.62 3.25 13.32
CA LEU A 72 8.96 4.43 13.87
C LEU A 72 10.03 5.36 14.44
N GLU A 73 10.76 6.04 13.56
CA GLU A 73 11.76 7.03 13.98
C GLU A 73 11.11 8.13 14.83
N ALA A 74 11.59 8.29 16.05
CA ALA A 74 11.37 9.45 16.89
C ALA A 74 12.67 10.25 16.96
N GLY A 75 12.67 11.42 16.32
CA GLY A 75 13.86 12.28 16.26
C GLY A 75 13.54 13.77 16.36
N GLU A 76 14.60 14.57 16.52
CA GLU A 76 14.49 16.03 16.69
C GLU A 76 13.93 16.76 15.45
N HIS A 77 14.07 16.16 14.26
CA HIS A 77 13.67 16.80 12.99
C HIS A 77 12.29 16.33 12.48
N SER A 78 11.87 15.12 12.86
CA SER A 78 10.56 14.54 12.55
C SER A 78 10.29 13.37 13.49
N THR A 79 9.04 13.14 13.85
CA THR A 79 8.63 11.97 14.63
C THR A 79 7.51 11.20 13.94
N CYS A 80 7.73 9.89 13.78
CA CYS A 80 6.75 8.90 13.38
C CYS A 80 5.87 8.46 14.55
N VAL A 81 6.30 8.74 15.78
CA VAL A 81 5.61 8.34 17.02
C VAL A 81 4.54 9.37 17.38
N VAL A 82 3.62 9.58 16.44
CA VAL A 82 2.35 10.27 16.64
C VAL A 82 1.21 9.32 16.29
N THR A 83 0.07 9.46 16.95
CA THR A 83 -0.96 8.39 16.96
C THR A 83 -1.44 8.02 15.56
N GLU A 84 -1.64 8.99 14.68
CA GLU A 84 -2.10 8.79 13.30
C GLU A 84 -1.07 8.11 12.40
N ILE A 85 0.22 8.41 12.56
CA ILE A 85 1.29 7.76 11.79
C ILE A 85 1.48 6.33 12.29
N VAL A 86 1.52 6.11 13.61
CA VAL A 86 1.61 4.74 14.14
C VAL A 86 0.41 3.90 13.70
N GLN A 87 -0.80 4.47 13.68
CA GLN A 87 -1.97 3.77 13.13
C GLN A 87 -1.82 3.45 11.65
N HIS A 88 -1.32 4.38 10.84
CA HIS A 88 -1.05 4.18 9.42
C HIS A 88 -0.12 2.97 9.19
N GLU A 89 1.03 2.95 9.88
CA GLU A 89 1.99 1.85 9.77
C GLU A 89 1.41 0.52 10.27
N LEU A 90 0.67 0.52 11.39
CA LEU A 90 0.00 -0.70 11.88
C LEU A 90 -1.06 -1.21 10.89
N LEU A 91 -1.77 -0.33 10.18
CA LEU A 91 -2.72 -0.71 9.14
C LEU A 91 -2.03 -1.29 7.90
N HIS A 92 -0.83 -0.82 7.56
CA HIS A 92 0.02 -1.50 6.58
C HIS A 92 0.33 -2.93 7.01
N VAL A 93 0.78 -3.14 8.25
CA VAL A 93 1.06 -4.50 8.73
C VAL A 93 -0.17 -5.40 8.72
N ILE A 94 -1.34 -4.84 9.00
CA ILE A 94 -2.62 -5.57 8.92
C ILE A 94 -2.99 -5.93 7.47
N GLY A 95 -2.44 -5.21 6.47
CA GLY A 95 -2.59 -5.55 5.06
C GLY A 95 -3.33 -4.49 4.22
N LEU A 96 -3.42 -3.25 4.70
CA LEU A 96 -3.94 -2.15 3.88
C LEU A 96 -2.82 -1.53 3.03
N TRP A 97 -3.07 -1.38 1.74
CA TRP A 97 -2.30 -0.49 0.88
C TRP A 97 -2.77 0.97 1.06
N HIS A 98 -2.01 1.92 0.53
CA HIS A 98 -2.46 3.30 0.46
C HIS A 98 -3.76 3.43 -0.34
N GLU A 99 -4.64 4.35 0.08
CA GLU A 99 -5.95 4.54 -0.57
C GLU A 99 -5.80 5.02 -2.01
N HIS A 100 -4.78 5.87 -2.30
CA HIS A 100 -4.47 6.33 -3.65
C HIS A 100 -3.80 5.25 -4.52
N MET A 101 -3.59 4.04 -4.02
CA MET A 101 -3.07 2.92 -4.84
C MET A 101 -4.18 2.00 -5.34
N ARG A 102 -5.45 2.27 -4.99
CA ARG A 102 -6.60 1.49 -5.49
C ARG A 102 -6.65 1.47 -7.02
N TYR A 103 -7.06 0.33 -7.57
CA TYR A 103 -7.23 0.16 -9.01
C TYR A 103 -8.35 0.98 -9.64
N ASP A 104 -9.24 1.57 -8.83
CA ASP A 104 -10.32 2.45 -9.28
C ASP A 104 -10.05 3.94 -8.96
N ARG A 105 -8.86 4.28 -8.44
CA ARG A 105 -8.53 5.63 -7.95
C ARG A 105 -8.71 6.74 -8.99
N ASP A 106 -8.52 6.44 -10.28
CA ASP A 106 -8.53 7.46 -11.33
C ASP A 106 -9.96 8.02 -11.59
N LYS A 107 -10.97 7.42 -10.95
CA LYS A 107 -12.34 7.96 -10.85
C LYS A 107 -12.50 9.02 -9.76
N TYR A 108 -11.51 9.20 -8.89
CA TYR A 108 -11.57 10.01 -7.67
C TYR A 108 -10.42 11.01 -7.58
N ILE A 109 -9.25 10.68 -8.12
CA ILE A 109 -8.07 11.53 -8.09
C ILE A 109 -7.40 11.62 -9.46
N ARG A 110 -6.55 12.63 -9.62
CA ARG A 110 -5.66 12.83 -10.77
C ARG A 110 -4.23 12.95 -10.26
N VAL A 111 -3.34 12.08 -10.76
CA VAL A 111 -1.91 12.10 -10.43
C VAL A 111 -1.13 12.88 -11.50
N ASN A 112 -0.43 13.93 -11.08
CA ASN A 112 0.43 14.78 -11.90
C ASN A 112 1.85 14.19 -11.98
N TYR A 113 2.07 13.14 -12.79
CA TYR A 113 3.36 12.44 -12.87
C TYR A 113 4.60 13.27 -13.25
N ARG A 114 4.40 14.46 -13.86
CA ARG A 114 5.48 15.41 -14.16
C ARG A 114 5.99 16.13 -12.91
N ASN A 115 5.14 16.25 -11.89
CA ASN A 115 5.43 16.94 -10.64
C ASN A 115 6.05 16.02 -9.59
N ILE A 116 6.11 14.71 -9.83
CA ILE A 116 6.75 13.74 -8.93
C ILE A 116 8.28 13.91 -8.99
N LEU A 117 8.94 13.80 -7.85
CA LEU A 117 10.40 13.77 -7.73
C LEU A 117 10.99 12.59 -8.54
N PRO A 118 12.18 12.76 -9.16
CA PRO A 118 12.86 11.63 -9.81
C PRO A 118 13.06 10.47 -8.83
N GLY A 119 12.77 9.24 -9.26
CA GLY A 119 12.84 8.04 -8.41
C GLY A 119 11.53 7.67 -7.71
N GLU A 120 10.63 8.62 -7.49
CA GLU A 120 9.44 8.41 -6.63
C GLU A 120 8.16 8.02 -7.38
N ARG A 121 8.25 7.66 -8.67
CA ARG A 121 7.07 7.32 -9.47
C ARG A 121 6.34 6.08 -8.96
N SER A 122 7.07 5.11 -8.43
CA SER A 122 6.52 3.86 -7.89
C SER A 122 5.63 4.08 -6.66
N GLN A 123 5.81 5.20 -5.93
CA GLN A 123 4.94 5.60 -4.82
C GLN A 123 3.49 5.88 -5.26
N PHE A 124 3.26 5.98 -6.56
CA PHE A 124 1.95 6.20 -7.17
C PHE A 124 1.53 5.03 -8.06
N ASP A 125 2.16 3.86 -7.97
CA ASP A 125 1.71 2.70 -8.73
C ASP A 125 0.31 2.25 -8.27
N ILE A 126 -0.48 1.70 -9.21
CA ILE A 126 -1.76 1.08 -8.89
C ILE A 126 -1.48 -0.35 -8.44
N VAL A 127 -2.02 -0.74 -7.28
CA VAL A 127 -2.01 -2.13 -6.83
C VAL A 127 -3.03 -2.91 -7.65
N SER A 128 -2.61 -4.06 -8.17
CA SER A 128 -3.42 -4.85 -9.09
C SER A 128 -4.67 -5.44 -8.42
N ARG A 129 -5.68 -5.80 -9.23
CA ARG A 129 -6.89 -6.52 -8.77
C ARG A 129 -6.59 -7.93 -8.24
N LYS A 130 -5.40 -8.47 -8.51
CA LYS A 130 -4.97 -9.78 -7.99
C LYS A 130 -4.44 -9.68 -6.57
N GLU A 131 -3.91 -8.52 -6.19
CA GLU A 131 -3.26 -8.25 -4.91
C GLU A 131 -4.12 -7.38 -3.98
N SER A 132 -5.21 -6.81 -4.50
CA SER A 132 -6.10 -5.93 -3.74
C SER A 132 -7.58 -6.18 -4.06
N THR A 133 -8.42 -5.92 -3.06
CA THR A 133 -9.88 -5.92 -3.20
C THR A 133 -10.44 -4.68 -2.50
N LEU A 134 -11.54 -4.16 -3.04
CA LEU A 134 -12.19 -2.96 -2.49
C LEU A 134 -13.20 -3.30 -1.39
N TYR A 135 -13.56 -4.57 -1.24
CA TYR A 135 -14.64 -5.04 -0.36
C TYR A 135 -15.97 -4.28 -0.54
N ASN A 136 -16.22 -3.77 -1.75
CA ASN A 136 -17.36 -2.88 -2.06
C ASN A 136 -17.43 -1.62 -1.16
N ILE A 137 -16.29 -1.17 -0.63
CA ILE A 137 -16.18 0.06 0.16
C ILE A 137 -15.84 1.23 -0.79
N PRO A 138 -16.60 2.34 -0.77
CA PRO A 138 -16.31 3.52 -1.58
C PRO A 138 -14.90 4.08 -1.35
N TYR A 139 -14.40 4.86 -2.31
CA TYR A 139 -13.13 5.59 -2.14
C TYR A 139 -13.23 6.58 -0.99
N ASP A 140 -12.24 6.57 -0.10
CA ASP A 140 -12.25 7.38 1.11
C ASP A 140 -11.13 8.43 1.12
N TYR A 141 -11.48 9.66 0.72
CA TYR A 141 -10.58 10.82 0.81
C TYR A 141 -10.14 11.15 2.25
N LYS A 142 -10.81 10.60 3.27
CA LYS A 142 -10.50 10.78 4.68
C LYS A 142 -9.89 9.51 5.31
N SER A 143 -9.42 8.57 4.49
CA SER A 143 -8.64 7.44 4.98
C SER A 143 -7.31 7.94 5.54
N VAL A 144 -6.87 7.39 6.69
CA VAL A 144 -5.51 7.65 7.21
C VAL A 144 -4.44 7.07 6.28
N MET A 145 -4.83 6.14 5.40
CA MET A 145 -3.98 5.53 4.37
C MET A 145 -3.86 6.38 3.10
N HIS A 146 -4.43 7.58 3.04
CA HIS A 146 -4.41 8.43 1.85
C HIS A 146 -3.26 9.45 1.91
N TYR A 147 -2.41 9.49 0.88
CA TYR A 147 -1.39 10.52 0.77
C TYR A 147 -1.94 11.94 0.66
N GLY A 148 -1.15 12.92 1.13
CA GLY A 148 -1.43 14.33 0.93
C GLY A 148 -1.18 14.77 -0.52
N LYS A 149 -1.79 15.89 -0.91
CA LYS A 149 -1.71 16.45 -2.28
C LYS A 149 -0.28 16.77 -2.78
N THR A 150 0.67 16.94 -1.85
CA THR A 150 2.08 17.29 -2.13
C THR A 150 3.05 16.14 -1.86
N ALA A 151 2.56 14.91 -1.61
CA ALA A 151 3.42 13.76 -1.38
C ALA A 151 4.41 13.59 -2.55
N PHE A 152 5.70 13.48 -2.26
CA PHE A 152 6.79 13.34 -3.25
C PHE A 152 6.78 14.39 -4.38
N ALA A 153 6.23 15.57 -4.12
CA ALA A 153 6.15 16.64 -5.11
C ALA A 153 7.47 17.40 -5.24
N ARG A 154 7.76 17.86 -6.46
CA ARG A 154 8.76 18.90 -6.69
C ARG A 154 8.37 20.16 -5.91
N PRO A 155 9.35 20.96 -5.43
CA PRO A 155 9.07 22.17 -4.65
C PRO A 155 8.04 23.08 -5.33
N GLY A 156 7.02 23.49 -4.58
CA GLY A 156 5.97 24.40 -5.06
C GLY A 156 4.89 23.77 -5.96
N THR A 157 4.88 22.44 -6.13
CA THR A 157 3.91 21.74 -6.99
C THR A 157 3.00 20.79 -6.21
N VAL A 158 1.94 20.29 -6.86
CA VAL A 158 1.05 19.24 -6.34
C VAL A 158 1.16 17.99 -7.20
N THR A 159 1.29 16.82 -6.57
CA THR A 159 1.35 15.52 -7.26
C THR A 159 -0.02 14.91 -7.40
N MET A 160 -0.97 15.25 -6.53
CA MET A 160 -2.29 14.63 -6.52
C MET A 160 -3.38 15.67 -6.27
N GLU A 161 -4.42 15.62 -7.10
CA GLU A 161 -5.62 16.43 -6.97
C GLU A 161 -6.84 15.50 -6.90
N THR A 162 -7.82 15.83 -6.07
CA THR A 162 -9.09 15.09 -6.05
C THR A 162 -10.01 15.65 -7.14
N LEU A 163 -10.78 14.78 -7.80
CA LEU A 163 -11.76 15.19 -8.81
C LEU A 163 -12.95 15.91 -8.18
N ASP A 164 -13.27 15.60 -6.92
CA ASP A 164 -14.14 16.44 -6.10
C ASP A 164 -13.27 17.48 -5.36
N PRO A 165 -13.33 18.77 -5.74
CA PRO A 165 -12.41 19.80 -5.22
C PRO A 165 -12.57 20.08 -3.72
N ARG A 166 -13.68 19.64 -3.11
CA ARG A 166 -13.90 19.77 -1.66
C ARG A 166 -12.88 18.98 -0.84
N TYR A 167 -12.28 17.95 -1.43
CA TYR A 167 -11.36 17.03 -0.75
C TYR A 167 -9.88 17.30 -1.03
N THR A 168 -9.52 18.18 -1.97
CA THR A 168 -8.13 18.43 -2.37
C THR A 168 -7.26 18.86 -1.19
N ASN A 169 -7.82 19.64 -0.26
CA ASN A 169 -7.12 20.11 0.94
C ASN A 169 -7.39 19.26 2.19
N VAL A 170 -8.11 18.15 2.05
CA VAL A 170 -8.52 17.21 3.12
C VAL A 170 -7.64 15.97 3.14
N ILE A 171 -7.27 15.44 1.99
CA ILE A 171 -6.44 14.22 1.88
C ILE A 171 -5.09 14.38 2.59
N GLY A 172 -4.65 13.32 3.29
CA GLY A 172 -3.36 13.24 3.99
C GLY A 172 -3.24 14.13 5.23
N LYS A 173 -4.35 14.41 5.93
CA LYS A 173 -4.39 15.24 7.15
C LYS A 173 -5.19 14.61 8.27
N GLN A 174 -5.46 13.32 8.17
CA GLN A 174 -6.29 12.57 9.09
C GLN A 174 -5.53 12.32 10.38
N THR A 175 -6.20 12.51 11.52
CA THR A 175 -5.62 12.27 12.86
C THR A 175 -6.09 10.95 13.49
N ASP A 176 -6.86 10.16 12.73
CA ASP A 176 -7.34 8.85 13.12
C ASP A 176 -7.72 8.03 11.87
N ALA A 177 -7.73 6.71 11.99
CA ALA A 177 -8.28 5.84 10.96
C ALA A 177 -9.79 6.07 10.79
N SER A 178 -10.24 6.07 9.53
CA SER A 178 -11.64 6.31 9.21
C SER A 178 -12.50 5.08 9.49
N SER A 179 -13.83 5.26 9.52
CA SER A 179 -14.74 4.12 9.59
C SER A 179 -14.59 3.15 8.41
N SER A 180 -14.16 3.65 7.25
CA SER A 180 -13.88 2.81 6.07
C SER A 180 -12.61 1.99 6.24
N ASP A 181 -11.56 2.56 6.86
CA ASP A 181 -10.32 1.84 7.17
C ASP A 181 -10.60 0.65 8.09
N TYR A 182 -11.35 0.88 9.18
CA TYR A 182 -11.76 -0.21 10.07
C TYR A 182 -12.67 -1.23 9.37
N LYS A 183 -13.60 -0.81 8.51
CA LYS A 183 -14.44 -1.74 7.72
C LYS A 183 -13.61 -2.63 6.80
N LYS A 184 -12.56 -2.09 6.14
CA LYS A 184 -11.64 -2.89 5.31
C LYS A 184 -10.96 -3.96 6.16
N VAL A 185 -10.40 -3.59 7.31
CA VAL A 185 -9.78 -4.55 8.25
C VAL A 185 -10.78 -5.61 8.69
N CYS A 186 -11.99 -5.22 9.07
CA CYS A 186 -13.04 -6.15 9.46
C CYS A 186 -13.43 -7.11 8.34
N ASN A 187 -13.37 -6.67 7.08
CA ASN A 187 -13.63 -7.51 5.91
C ASN A 187 -12.48 -8.46 5.59
N ILE A 188 -11.22 -8.03 5.73
CA ILE A 188 -10.05 -8.90 5.59
C ILE A 188 -10.10 -10.04 6.62
N TYR A 189 -10.42 -9.72 7.87
CA TYR A 189 -10.31 -10.65 9.00
C TYR A 189 -11.63 -11.25 9.47
N ASP A 190 -12.74 -11.03 8.76
CA ASP A 190 -14.05 -11.55 9.11
C ASP A 190 -14.44 -11.22 10.58
N CYS A 191 -14.36 -9.94 10.94
CA CYS A 191 -14.73 -9.47 12.27
C CYS A 191 -16.25 -9.44 12.45
N LYS A 192 -16.75 -9.98 13.58
CA LYS A 192 -18.19 -9.98 13.91
C LYS A 192 -18.72 -8.60 14.32
N VAL A 193 -17.86 -7.83 14.99
CA VAL A 193 -18.14 -6.49 15.50
C VAL A 193 -17.09 -5.55 14.92
N CYS A 194 -17.52 -4.40 14.42
CA CYS A 194 -16.66 -3.42 13.79
C CYS A 194 -17.04 -1.99 14.25
N ASN A 195 -16.15 -1.01 14.10
CA ASN A 195 -16.40 0.40 14.43
C ASN A 195 -17.03 0.60 15.82
N SER A 196 -16.38 0.06 16.86
CA SER A 196 -16.79 0.26 18.26
C SER A 196 -18.17 -0.30 18.63
N GLY A 197 -18.61 -1.40 18.02
CA GLY A 197 -19.81 -2.12 18.47
C GLY A 197 -20.84 -2.43 17.41
N ILE A 198 -20.66 -1.98 16.17
CA ILE A 198 -21.59 -2.25 15.06
C ILE A 198 -21.45 -3.74 14.68
N THR A 199 -22.50 -4.52 14.90
CA THR A 199 -22.53 -5.92 14.47
C THR A 199 -22.76 -5.98 12.96
N ARG A 200 -22.19 -6.99 12.28
CA ARG A 200 -22.43 -7.19 10.84
C ARG A 200 -23.88 -7.53 10.49
N GLU A 201 -24.69 -7.91 11.47
CA GLU A 201 -26.11 -8.26 11.29
C GLU A 201 -27.03 -7.03 11.38
N ASP A 202 -26.51 -5.86 11.80
CA ASP A 202 -27.23 -4.59 11.90
C ASP A 202 -27.06 -3.70 10.65
N ASP A 203 -26.56 -4.22 9.52
CA ASP A 203 -26.39 -3.45 8.27
C ASP A 203 -27.70 -3.17 7.50
N GLY A 204 -28.84 -3.31 8.19
CA GLY A 204 -30.14 -2.79 7.79
C GLY A 204 -30.17 -1.26 7.67
N ASN A 205 -29.53 -0.73 6.62
CA ASN A 205 -29.80 0.52 5.91
C ASN A 205 -30.42 1.68 6.70
N THR A 206 -29.60 2.69 7.04
CA THR A 206 -29.94 4.10 6.79
C THR A 206 -28.71 4.89 6.37
N ASP A 207 -28.35 4.81 5.09
CA ASP A 207 -27.76 5.96 4.41
C ASP A 207 -28.39 6.04 3.03
N SER A 208 -29.37 6.92 2.91
CA SER A 208 -30.02 7.25 1.64
C SER A 208 -29.04 8.03 0.78
N TRP A 209 -28.11 7.32 0.14
CA TRP A 209 -27.46 7.79 -1.08
C TRP A 209 -28.02 6.98 -2.25
N LYS A 210 -28.86 7.62 -3.07
CA LYS A 210 -29.31 7.03 -4.33
C LYS A 210 -28.18 7.14 -5.34
N PRO A 211 -27.66 6.04 -5.89
CA PRO A 211 -26.77 6.12 -7.05
C PRO A 211 -27.56 6.74 -8.21
N GLY A 212 -26.99 7.77 -8.84
CA GLY A 212 -27.48 8.27 -10.12
C GLY A 212 -27.46 7.15 -11.17
N PRO A 213 -28.26 7.25 -12.24
CA PRO A 213 -28.36 6.19 -13.23
C PRO A 213 -26.98 5.83 -13.78
N ASN A 214 -26.66 4.54 -13.72
CA ASN A 214 -25.44 3.98 -14.30
C ASN A 214 -25.36 4.39 -15.78
N PRO A 215 -24.25 4.99 -16.23
CA PRO A 215 -23.96 5.08 -17.65
C PRO A 215 -23.93 3.66 -18.23
N ILE A 216 -24.62 3.50 -19.36
CA ILE A 216 -24.59 2.27 -20.17
C ILE A 216 -23.12 1.97 -20.49
N PRO A 217 -22.63 0.73 -20.31
CA PRO A 217 -21.26 0.39 -20.70
C PRO A 217 -21.10 0.58 -22.21
N GLU A 218 -20.25 1.51 -22.60
CA GLU A 218 -19.71 1.52 -23.97
C GLU A 218 -18.87 0.25 -24.17
N PRO A 219 -18.92 -0.40 -25.35
CA PRO A 219 -18.12 -1.58 -25.60
C PRO A 219 -16.63 -1.23 -25.56
N GLU A 220 -15.85 -2.01 -24.81
CA GLU A 220 -14.41 -1.83 -24.74
C GLU A 220 -13.77 -1.95 -26.13
N PRO A 221 -12.85 -1.06 -26.51
CA PRO A 221 -12.10 -1.23 -27.73
C PRO A 221 -11.15 -2.43 -27.59
N SER A 222 -11.22 -3.35 -28.55
CA SER A 222 -10.27 -4.43 -28.71
C SER A 222 -8.87 -3.88 -28.91
N VAL A 223 -7.95 -4.15 -27.97
CA VAL A 223 -6.53 -3.85 -28.15
C VAL A 223 -5.77 -5.15 -28.31
N ASP A 224 -5.22 -5.32 -29.51
CA ASP A 224 -4.31 -6.39 -29.87
C ASP A 224 -3.10 -6.44 -28.91
N LYS A 225 -2.76 -7.66 -28.49
CA LYS A 225 -1.67 -7.95 -27.56
C LYS A 225 -0.31 -7.81 -28.24
N GLU A 226 0.29 -6.62 -28.18
CA GLU A 226 1.73 -6.49 -28.30
C GLU A 226 2.38 -6.44 -26.91
N CYS A 227 3.18 -7.45 -26.62
CA CYS A 227 3.98 -7.59 -25.42
C CYS A 227 5.16 -6.62 -25.50
N SER A 228 5.16 -5.57 -24.68
CA SER A 228 6.22 -4.56 -24.61
C SER A 228 6.90 -4.53 -23.24
N ASP A 229 8.20 -4.22 -23.19
CA ASP A 229 8.90 -3.98 -21.93
C ASP A 229 8.40 -2.72 -21.25
N LYS A 230 8.12 -2.79 -19.94
CA LYS A 230 7.74 -1.62 -19.15
C LYS A 230 8.90 -0.62 -19.00
N LEU A 231 10.14 -1.12 -18.98
CA LEU A 231 11.37 -0.34 -19.00
C LEU A 231 12.41 -0.99 -19.92
N THR A 232 12.29 -0.74 -21.22
CA THR A 232 13.09 -1.38 -22.28
C THR A 232 14.60 -1.33 -22.02
N ASN A 233 15.13 -0.20 -21.56
CA ASN A 233 16.57 -0.06 -21.30
C ASN A 233 17.02 -0.87 -20.08
N VAL A 234 16.23 -0.87 -19.00
CA VAL A 234 16.52 -1.65 -17.80
C VAL A 234 16.47 -3.13 -18.12
N CYS A 235 15.42 -3.58 -18.81
CA CYS A 235 15.25 -4.96 -19.23
C CYS A 235 16.42 -5.46 -20.09
N ARG A 236 16.86 -4.66 -21.07
CA ARG A 236 18.04 -4.98 -21.89
C ARG A 236 19.32 -5.06 -21.04
N THR A 237 19.53 -4.12 -20.12
CA THR A 237 20.70 -4.09 -19.24
C THR A 237 20.72 -5.29 -18.30
N VAL A 238 19.60 -5.63 -17.64
CA VAL A 238 19.57 -6.77 -16.72
C VAL A 238 19.66 -8.12 -17.45
N LYS A 239 19.20 -8.22 -18.70
CA LYS A 239 19.44 -9.37 -19.57
C LYS A 239 20.92 -9.49 -19.96
N GLN A 240 21.58 -8.39 -20.31
CA GLN A 240 23.02 -8.36 -20.62
C GLN A 240 23.90 -8.72 -19.42
N LEU A 241 23.48 -8.36 -18.21
CA LEU A 241 24.18 -8.67 -16.97
C LEU A 241 23.87 -10.09 -16.43
N GLY A 242 22.99 -10.86 -17.09
CA GLY A 242 22.60 -12.20 -16.66
C GLY A 242 21.73 -12.25 -15.39
N VAL A 243 21.15 -11.11 -15.00
CA VAL A 243 20.35 -10.96 -13.78
C VAL A 243 18.86 -11.22 -14.04
N LEU A 244 18.42 -11.13 -15.30
CA LEU A 244 17.03 -11.34 -15.69
C LEU A 244 16.71 -12.84 -15.88
N ASP A 245 16.03 -13.45 -14.91
CA ASP A 245 15.47 -14.80 -15.06
C ASP A 245 14.04 -14.76 -15.60
N CYS A 246 13.91 -15.05 -16.90
CA CYS A 246 12.65 -15.06 -17.62
C CYS A 246 11.75 -16.26 -17.34
N ASN A 247 12.11 -17.16 -16.41
CA ASN A 247 11.21 -18.22 -15.96
C ASN A 247 10.18 -17.73 -14.93
N TYR A 248 10.42 -16.58 -14.29
CA TYR A 248 9.50 -15.99 -13.32
C TYR A 248 8.47 -15.06 -13.99
N ASP A 249 7.21 -15.15 -13.55
CA ASP A 249 6.09 -14.35 -14.08
C ASP A 249 6.30 -12.84 -13.90
N TYR A 250 6.99 -12.42 -12.83
CA TYR A 250 7.39 -11.03 -12.64
C TYR A 250 8.29 -10.53 -13.78
N ALA A 251 9.31 -11.31 -14.15
CA ALA A 251 10.23 -10.95 -15.22
C ALA A 251 9.52 -10.89 -16.58
N LYS A 252 8.61 -11.83 -16.87
CA LYS A 252 7.77 -11.81 -18.08
C LYS A 252 6.78 -10.65 -18.11
N THR A 253 6.31 -10.19 -16.95
CA THR A 253 5.36 -9.06 -16.87
C THR A 253 6.08 -7.71 -17.01
N PHE A 254 7.31 -7.60 -16.53
CA PHE A 254 8.07 -6.36 -16.51
C PHE A 254 8.95 -6.18 -17.77
N CYS A 255 9.58 -7.27 -18.19
CA CYS A 255 10.49 -7.35 -19.34
C CYS A 255 9.94 -8.30 -20.40
N CYS A 256 8.65 -8.15 -20.72
CA CYS A 256 7.90 -9.03 -21.61
C CYS A 256 8.58 -9.20 -22.98
N ALA A 257 8.90 -8.09 -23.66
CA ALA A 257 9.54 -8.15 -24.98
C ALA A 257 10.96 -8.70 -24.88
N THR A 258 11.72 -8.29 -23.86
CA THR A 258 13.09 -8.74 -23.61
C THR A 258 13.16 -10.24 -23.28
N CYS A 259 12.18 -10.78 -22.54
CA CYS A 259 12.08 -12.20 -22.23
C CYS A 259 11.62 -13.06 -23.40
N ASN A 260 10.81 -12.49 -24.30
CA ASN A 260 10.37 -13.17 -25.52
C ASN A 260 11.33 -12.99 -26.70
N ALA A 261 12.32 -12.10 -26.60
CA ALA A 261 13.38 -11.88 -27.61
C ALA A 261 14.45 -13.00 -27.58
N GLY A 262 14.04 -14.26 -27.52
CA GLY A 262 14.90 -15.41 -27.21
C GLY A 262 14.52 -16.72 -27.91
N GLU A 263 14.13 -16.66 -29.18
CA GLU A 263 14.15 -17.82 -30.11
C GLU A 263 14.73 -17.47 -31.51
N SER A 264 15.55 -16.44 -31.62
CA SER A 264 16.24 -16.16 -32.90
C SER A 264 17.62 -15.55 -32.70
N GLY A 265 18.66 -16.34 -32.96
CA GLY A 265 20.04 -15.89 -33.13
C GLY A 265 20.99 -16.35 -32.04
N GLY A 266 21.55 -17.56 -32.19
CA GLY A 266 22.75 -17.97 -31.46
C GLY A 266 23.97 -17.12 -31.85
N PRO A 267 25.07 -17.22 -31.10
CA PRO A 267 26.29 -16.48 -31.39
C PRO A 267 26.93 -17.00 -32.68
N ASP A 268 27.17 -16.11 -33.64
CA ASP A 268 28.04 -16.38 -34.79
C ASP A 268 29.46 -16.67 -34.28
N VAL A 269 29.84 -17.93 -34.37
CA VAL A 269 31.20 -18.40 -34.21
C VAL A 269 31.96 -18.01 -35.49
N TYR A 270 32.80 -16.98 -35.42
CA TYR A 270 33.84 -16.76 -36.43
C TYR A 270 34.89 -17.88 -36.31
N TYR A 271 34.81 -18.87 -37.18
CA TYR A 271 35.95 -19.71 -37.55
C TYR A 271 36.69 -19.04 -38.70
N ASN A 272 37.99 -18.79 -38.49
CA ASN A 272 38.95 -18.55 -39.56
C ASN A 272 39.10 -19.83 -40.40
N ASP A 273 39.07 -19.69 -41.72
CA ASP A 273 39.78 -20.58 -42.64
C ASP A 273 40.28 -19.76 -43.86
N HIS A 274 41.57 -19.99 -44.15
CA HIS A 274 42.45 -19.46 -45.21
C HIS A 274 43.35 -18.27 -44.85
#